data_AF-A0A8S9WFK7-F1
#
_entry.id   AF-A0A8S9WFK7-F1
#
_cell.length_a   1.000
_cell.length_b   1.000
_cell.length_c   1.000
_cell.angle_alpha   90.00
_cell.angle_beta   90.00
_cell.angle_gamma   90.00
#
_symmetry.space_group_name_H-M   'P 1'
#
loop_
_entity.id
_entity.type
_entity.pdbx_description
1 polymer ?
#
loop_
_entity_poly.entity_id
_entity_poly.type
_entity_poly.pdbx_seq_one_letter_code
_entity_poly.pdbx_strand_id
1 'polypeptide(L)'
;AYLDFGAVGKLDSEIKKEMYSIFYGVYIKDVDLAARSFLKLAKKSPDDIDIHAFKWDVDELITRQHYGKGERHSDDFVKLALKYDLSLPRTFSLLERALVLIESTSLDLDPEYNIMSDVRTLSKEIARSKYSPARLVEDFQMEWDNFYDLMKNVPTGINDIFESVKMFKEASVVKQENAIENRRLIISILHNLFITVLLIASIILLVLGQKEPALETIGLVGFAISIILAAIRILRKI
;
A
#
# COMPACT_ATOMS: atom_id res chain seq x y z
N ALA A 1 39.09 -0.91 -2.04
CA ALA A 1 38.87 -0.95 -0.58
C ALA A 1 38.28 0.39 -0.15
N TYR A 2 37.33 0.42 0.79
CA TYR A 2 36.81 1.67 1.35
C TYR A 2 37.81 2.23 2.38
N LEU A 3 38.10 3.53 2.30
CA LEU A 3 39.16 4.17 3.11
C LEU A 3 38.62 5.16 4.16
N ASP A 4 37.41 5.69 3.96
CA ASP A 4 36.79 6.69 4.85
C ASP A 4 35.34 6.28 5.19
N PHE A 5 34.98 6.42 6.48
CA PHE A 5 33.66 6.13 7.03
C PHE A 5 33.07 7.33 7.81
N GLY A 6 33.65 8.53 7.70
CA GLY A 6 33.23 9.72 8.43
C GLY A 6 31.83 10.23 8.07
N ALA A 7 31.27 9.79 6.95
CA ALA A 7 29.93 10.16 6.47
C ALA A 7 28.96 8.96 6.39
N VAL A 8 29.12 7.96 7.26
CA VAL A 8 28.20 6.80 7.33
C VAL A 8 26.99 7.11 8.21
N GLY A 9 25.80 6.74 7.72
CA GLY A 9 24.54 6.85 8.44
C GLY A 9 23.88 5.51 8.73
N LYS A 10 22.92 5.51 9.66
CA LYS A 10 22.00 4.38 9.88
C LYS A 10 20.60 4.77 9.41
N LEU A 11 19.96 3.86 8.69
CA LEU A 11 18.57 3.97 8.27
C LEU A 11 17.74 3.03 9.14
N ASP A 12 16.76 3.56 9.88
CA ASP A 12 15.76 2.71 10.52
C ASP A 12 14.86 2.05 9.45
N SER A 13 14.18 0.96 9.80
CA SER A 13 13.36 0.18 8.88
C SER A 13 12.22 0.97 8.24
N GLU A 14 11.59 1.88 8.96
CA GLU A 14 10.46 2.68 8.48
C GLU A 14 10.92 3.73 7.48
N ILE A 15 11.91 4.55 7.84
CA ILE A 15 12.50 5.54 6.91
C ILE A 15 13.05 4.82 5.67
N LYS A 16 13.74 3.69 5.84
CA LYS A 16 14.27 2.90 4.72
C LYS A 16 13.17 2.44 3.78
N LYS A 17 12.01 2.03 4.32
CA LYS A 17 10.86 1.56 3.53
C LYS A 17 10.31 2.67 2.64
N GLU A 18 10.08 3.86 3.19
CA GLU A 18 9.53 4.98 2.43
C GLU A 18 10.52 5.55 1.42
N MET A 19 11.80 5.67 1.81
CA MET A 19 12.86 6.05 0.88
C MET A 19 12.96 5.10 -0.31
N TYR A 20 12.92 3.79 -0.05
CA TYR A 20 12.86 2.80 -1.12
C TYR A 20 11.64 3.01 -2.01
N SER A 21 10.45 3.23 -1.44
CA SER A 21 9.24 3.40 -2.23
C SER A 21 9.30 4.64 -3.13
N ILE A 22 9.96 5.73 -2.68
CA ILE A 22 10.26 6.89 -3.52
C ILE A 22 11.14 6.49 -4.71
N PHE A 23 12.33 5.93 -4.47
CA PHE A 23 13.25 5.57 -5.56
C PHE A 23 12.69 4.49 -6.48
N TYR A 24 11.92 3.55 -5.93
CA TYR A 24 11.28 2.50 -6.69
C TYR A 24 10.18 3.08 -7.59
N GLY A 25 9.32 3.96 -7.06
CA GLY A 25 8.33 4.69 -7.86
C GLY A 25 8.98 5.45 -9.01
N VAL A 26 10.08 6.16 -8.74
CA VAL A 26 10.86 6.82 -9.79
C VAL A 26 11.38 5.82 -10.82
N TYR A 27 11.95 4.70 -10.38
CA TYR A 27 12.48 3.66 -11.26
C TYR A 27 11.43 3.04 -12.19
N ILE A 28 10.24 2.71 -11.66
CA ILE A 28 9.15 2.11 -12.46
C ILE A 28 8.29 3.16 -13.17
N LYS A 29 8.61 4.45 -13.03
CA LYS A 29 7.84 5.59 -13.56
C LYS A 29 6.41 5.66 -13.01
N ASP A 30 6.23 5.30 -11.75
CA ASP A 30 4.98 5.40 -11.03
C ASP A 30 4.97 6.69 -10.19
N VAL A 31 4.38 7.74 -10.78
CA VAL A 31 4.20 9.07 -10.18
C VAL A 31 3.40 8.99 -8.88
N ASP A 32 2.35 8.17 -8.87
CA ASP A 32 1.44 8.03 -7.74
C ASP A 32 2.12 7.41 -6.52
N LEU A 33 2.95 6.39 -6.76
CA LEU A 33 3.75 5.73 -5.73
C LEU A 33 4.83 6.69 -5.20
N ALA A 34 5.57 7.34 -6.08
CA ALA A 34 6.62 8.27 -5.69
C ALA A 34 6.05 9.43 -4.87
N ALA A 35 4.98 10.08 -5.35
CA ALA A 35 4.32 11.21 -4.69
C ALA A 35 3.80 10.82 -3.30
N ARG A 36 3.04 9.72 -3.17
CA ARG A 36 2.55 9.27 -1.85
C ARG A 36 3.68 8.94 -0.89
N SER A 37 4.77 8.34 -1.38
CA SER A 37 5.91 7.98 -0.54
C SER A 37 6.68 9.20 -0.04
N PHE A 38 6.80 10.25 -0.86
CA PHE A 38 7.36 11.55 -0.44
C PHE A 38 6.53 12.17 0.70
N LEU A 39 5.21 12.25 0.54
CA LEU A 39 4.33 12.82 1.56
C LEU A 39 4.36 12.01 2.85
N LYS A 40 4.39 10.69 2.74
CA LYS A 40 4.47 9.79 3.90
C LYS A 40 5.80 9.95 4.63
N LEU A 41 6.92 10.02 3.91
CA LEU A 41 8.24 10.26 4.50
C LEU A 41 8.32 11.64 5.19
N ALA A 42 7.70 12.65 4.59
CA ALA A 42 7.63 14.01 5.13
C ALA A 42 6.57 14.18 6.25
N LYS A 43 5.75 13.16 6.50
CA LYS A 43 4.59 13.20 7.40
C LYS A 43 3.64 14.38 7.09
N LYS A 44 3.44 14.67 5.81
CA LYS A 44 2.57 15.77 5.32
C LYS A 44 1.28 15.21 4.73
N SER A 45 0.14 15.85 5.02
CA SER A 45 -1.13 15.44 4.41
C SER A 45 -1.19 15.86 2.94
N PRO A 46 -1.77 15.05 2.04
CA PRO A 46 -2.09 15.48 0.69
C PRO A 46 -2.99 16.72 0.64
N ASP A 47 -3.82 16.94 1.67
CA ASP A 47 -4.72 18.09 1.76
C ASP A 47 -3.99 19.40 2.10
N ASP A 48 -2.75 19.32 2.58
CA ASP A 48 -1.94 20.49 2.97
C ASP A 48 -1.15 21.09 1.79
N ILE A 49 -1.26 20.50 0.59
CA ILE A 49 -0.53 20.92 -0.61
C ILE A 49 -1.42 20.88 -1.86
N ASP A 50 -1.01 21.57 -2.91
CA ASP A 50 -1.57 21.33 -4.25
C ASP A 50 -1.07 19.98 -4.77
N ILE A 51 -1.87 18.94 -4.57
CA ILE A 51 -1.52 17.57 -4.96
C ILE A 51 -1.37 17.39 -6.47
N HIS A 52 -2.10 18.17 -7.28
CA HIS A 52 -2.02 18.09 -8.73
C HIS A 52 -0.71 18.67 -9.24
N ALA A 53 -0.35 19.87 -8.76
CA ALA A 53 0.95 20.47 -9.06
C ALA A 53 2.10 19.60 -8.57
N PHE A 54 1.98 19.02 -7.36
CA PHE A 54 3.01 18.15 -6.81
C PHE A 54 3.26 16.91 -7.67
N LYS A 55 2.19 16.23 -8.10
CA LYS A 55 2.32 15.07 -8.98
C LYS A 55 2.92 15.44 -10.34
N TRP A 56 2.59 16.61 -10.86
CA TRP A 56 3.20 17.10 -12.11
C TRP A 56 4.71 17.27 -11.97
N ASP A 57 5.18 17.91 -10.89
CA ASP A 57 6.62 18.08 -10.65
C ASP A 57 7.32 16.74 -10.34
N VAL A 58 6.63 15.78 -9.71
CA VAL A 58 7.14 14.42 -9.53
C VAL A 58 7.32 13.73 -10.89
N ASP A 59 6.36 13.86 -11.80
CA ASP A 59 6.47 13.31 -13.16
C ASP A 59 7.62 13.96 -13.96
N GLU A 60 7.83 15.26 -13.79
CA GLU A 60 8.98 15.96 -14.36
C GLU A 60 10.31 15.44 -13.79
N LEU A 61 10.39 15.26 -12.46
CA LEU A 61 11.56 14.66 -11.81
C LEU A 61 11.83 13.27 -12.39
N ILE A 62 10.80 12.41 -12.51
CA ILE A 62 10.94 11.08 -13.10
C ILE A 62 11.46 11.17 -14.53
N THR A 63 10.90 12.07 -15.34
CA THR A 63 11.32 12.27 -16.73
C THR A 63 12.80 12.66 -16.80
N ARG A 64 13.25 13.61 -15.97
CA ARG A 64 14.66 14.04 -15.94
C ARG A 64 15.59 12.91 -15.52
N GLN A 65 15.23 12.12 -14.50
CA GLN A 65 16.02 10.97 -14.07
C GLN A 65 16.23 9.92 -15.17
N HIS A 66 15.22 9.66 -16.00
CA HIS A 66 15.27 8.61 -17.02
C HIS A 66 15.87 9.06 -18.35
N TYR A 67 15.74 10.35 -18.69
CA TYR A 67 16.06 10.85 -20.04
C TYR A 67 17.11 11.96 -20.05
N GLY A 68 17.39 12.59 -18.92
CA GLY A 68 18.48 13.54 -18.78
C GLY A 68 19.83 12.81 -18.78
N LYS A 69 20.63 13.04 -19.81
CA LYS A 69 21.97 12.48 -19.95
C LYS A 69 23.00 13.59 -19.82
N GLY A 70 24.13 13.28 -19.18
CA GLY A 70 25.24 14.22 -19.02
C GLY A 70 24.92 15.43 -18.13
N GLU A 71 23.81 15.36 -17.40
CA GLU A 71 23.42 16.33 -16.40
C GLU A 71 23.21 15.61 -15.08
N ARG A 72 23.46 16.33 -14.00
CA ARG A 72 23.21 15.84 -12.64
C ARG A 72 21.73 16.06 -12.29
N HIS A 73 21.05 15.01 -11.85
CA HIS A 73 19.64 15.10 -11.47
C HIS A 73 19.36 14.69 -10.02
N SER A 74 20.33 14.12 -9.29
CA SER A 74 20.11 13.65 -7.91
C SER A 74 19.65 14.76 -6.94
N ASP A 75 19.97 16.02 -7.22
CA ASP A 75 19.52 17.16 -6.41
C ASP A 75 18.04 17.53 -6.62
N ASP A 76 17.39 16.98 -7.64
CA ASP A 76 15.97 17.22 -7.92
C ASP A 76 15.06 16.71 -6.80
N PHE A 77 15.44 15.64 -6.09
CA PHE A 77 14.68 15.11 -4.95
C PHE A 77 14.58 16.14 -3.80
N VAL A 78 15.69 16.79 -3.46
CA VAL A 78 15.72 17.81 -2.40
C VAL A 78 15.09 19.12 -2.89
N LYS A 79 15.30 19.51 -4.16
CA LYS A 79 14.62 20.68 -4.74
C LYS A 79 13.10 20.53 -4.70
N LEU A 80 12.58 19.35 -5.04
CA LEU A 80 11.16 19.04 -4.95
C LEU A 80 10.66 19.13 -3.51
N ALA A 81 11.41 18.55 -2.56
CA ALA A 81 11.07 18.62 -1.15
C ALA A 81 11.01 20.06 -0.63
N LEU A 82 11.98 20.91 -1.02
CA LEU A 82 12.00 22.33 -0.65
C LEU A 82 10.85 23.11 -1.30
N LYS A 83 10.53 22.86 -2.57
CA LYS A 83 9.45 23.53 -3.30
C LYS A 83 8.09 23.34 -2.62
N TYR A 84 7.85 22.16 -2.04
CA TYR A 84 6.59 21.80 -1.39
C TYR A 84 6.64 21.85 0.14
N ASP A 85 7.70 22.40 0.72
CA ASP A 85 7.90 22.47 2.19
C ASP A 85 7.71 21.09 2.86
N LEU A 86 8.39 20.08 2.31
CA LEU A 86 8.40 18.73 2.82
C LEU A 86 9.54 18.58 3.84
N SER A 87 9.20 18.42 5.11
CA SER A 87 10.18 18.20 6.18
C SER A 87 10.72 16.77 6.14
N LEU A 88 11.76 16.54 5.32
CA LEU A 88 12.39 15.22 5.20
C LEU A 88 13.37 14.92 6.36
N PRO A 89 13.50 13.64 6.77
CA PRO A 89 14.47 13.26 7.81
C PRO A 89 15.91 13.55 7.39
N ARG A 90 16.78 13.89 8.36
CA ARG A 90 18.22 14.13 8.11
C ARG A 90 18.90 13.00 7.32
N THR A 91 18.50 11.76 7.57
CA THR A 91 19.05 10.58 6.89
C THR A 91 18.72 10.56 5.39
N PHE A 92 17.61 11.18 4.98
CA PHE A 92 17.29 11.36 3.56
C PHE A 92 18.31 12.28 2.89
N SER A 93 18.56 13.45 3.48
CA SER A 93 19.55 14.41 2.97
C SER A 93 20.95 13.82 2.91
N LEU A 94 21.32 12.95 3.88
CA LEU A 94 22.60 12.26 3.85
C LEU A 94 22.69 11.27 2.67
N LEU A 95 21.61 10.52 2.40
CA LEU A 95 21.57 9.61 1.25
C LEU A 95 21.61 10.39 -0.07
N GLU A 96 20.82 11.44 -0.20
CA GLU A 96 20.80 12.26 -1.42
C GLU A 96 22.18 12.86 -1.69
N ARG A 97 22.87 13.37 -0.66
CA ARG A 97 24.25 13.87 -0.81
C ARG A 97 25.20 12.78 -1.29
N ALA A 98 25.03 11.53 -0.83
CA ALA A 98 25.81 10.41 -1.32
C ALA A 98 25.50 10.10 -2.80
N LEU A 99 24.23 10.17 -3.22
CA LEU A 99 23.83 10.01 -4.62
C LEU A 99 24.42 11.11 -5.51
N VAL A 100 24.34 12.38 -5.07
CA VAL A 100 24.95 13.52 -5.78
C VAL A 100 26.46 13.31 -5.94
N LEU A 101 27.16 12.85 -4.90
CA LEU A 101 28.60 12.58 -4.98
C LEU A 101 28.93 11.44 -5.95
N ILE A 102 28.15 10.35 -5.92
CA ILE A 102 28.29 9.22 -6.84
C ILE A 102 28.06 9.70 -8.28
N GLU A 103 26.94 10.36 -8.55
CA GLU A 103 26.58 10.85 -9.88
C GLU A 103 27.60 11.86 -10.40
N SER A 104 28.06 12.79 -9.57
CA SER A 104 29.06 13.79 -9.97
C SER A 104 30.40 13.14 -10.32
N THR A 105 30.88 12.20 -9.48
CA THR A 105 32.15 11.49 -9.74
C THR A 105 32.04 10.59 -10.98
N SER A 106 30.88 9.98 -11.20
CA SER A 106 30.64 9.16 -12.39
C SER A 106 30.57 10.02 -13.66
N LEU A 107 29.95 11.20 -13.62
CA LEU A 107 29.91 12.14 -14.75
C LEU A 107 31.29 12.67 -15.12
N ASP A 108 32.18 12.87 -14.14
CA ASP A 108 33.58 13.24 -14.40
C ASP A 108 34.35 12.14 -15.16
N LEU A 109 33.94 10.87 -15.03
CA LEU A 109 34.56 9.71 -15.67
C LEU A 109 33.88 9.34 -17.01
N ASP A 110 32.56 9.43 -17.06
CA ASP A 110 31.71 9.14 -18.22
C ASP A 110 30.69 10.27 -18.40
N PRO A 111 30.92 11.20 -19.35
CA PRO A 111 30.02 12.34 -19.57
C PRO A 111 28.61 11.97 -20.02
N GLU A 112 28.35 10.72 -20.45
CA GLU A 112 27.01 10.25 -20.80
C GLU A 112 26.37 9.43 -19.67
N TYR A 113 27.01 9.36 -18.50
CA TYR A 113 26.53 8.61 -17.36
C TYR A 113 25.09 9.01 -16.99
N ASN A 114 24.26 8.00 -16.72
CA ASN A 114 22.93 8.18 -16.17
C ASN A 114 22.72 7.12 -15.08
N ILE A 115 22.49 7.58 -13.85
CA ILE A 115 22.39 6.71 -12.68
C ILE A 115 21.25 5.68 -12.77
N MET A 116 20.19 5.92 -13.57
CA MET A 116 19.10 4.95 -13.77
C MET A 116 19.53 3.69 -14.53
N SER A 117 20.64 3.71 -15.28
CA SER A 117 21.16 2.49 -15.92
C SER A 117 21.54 1.42 -14.89
N ASP A 118 22.08 1.85 -13.75
CA ASP A 118 22.65 0.97 -12.73
C ASP A 118 21.61 0.55 -11.69
N VAL A 119 20.58 1.37 -11.47
CA VAL A 119 19.49 1.12 -10.52
C VAL A 119 18.73 -0.19 -10.84
N ARG A 120 18.74 -0.66 -12.09
CA ARG A 120 18.09 -1.93 -12.50
C ARG A 120 18.59 -3.15 -11.74
N THR A 121 19.89 -3.22 -11.44
CA THR A 121 20.47 -4.36 -10.73
C THR A 121 20.12 -4.29 -9.24
N LEU A 122 20.21 -3.09 -8.67
CA LEU A 122 19.86 -2.81 -7.28
C LEU A 122 18.37 -3.09 -7.00
N SER A 123 17.47 -2.68 -7.90
CA SER A 123 16.03 -2.88 -7.72
C SER A 123 15.64 -4.35 -7.75
N LYS A 124 16.31 -5.20 -8.54
CA LYS A 124 16.09 -6.67 -8.55
C LYS A 124 16.48 -7.32 -7.22
N GLU A 125 17.61 -6.95 -6.65
CA GLU A 125 18.07 -7.48 -5.36
C GLU A 125 17.15 -7.06 -4.22
N ILE A 126 16.73 -5.79 -4.22
CA ILE A 126 15.85 -5.28 -3.18
C ILE A 126 14.43 -5.83 -3.33
N ALA A 127 13.88 -5.94 -4.55
CA ALA A 127 12.58 -6.55 -4.78
C ALA A 127 12.54 -8.01 -4.31
N ARG A 128 13.61 -8.80 -4.55
CA ARG A 128 13.74 -10.16 -3.99
C ARG A 128 13.74 -10.17 -2.46
N SER A 129 14.37 -9.17 -1.84
CA SER A 129 14.39 -9.06 -0.37
C SER A 129 13.04 -8.62 0.21
N LYS A 130 12.26 -7.79 -0.51
CA LYS A 130 11.03 -7.16 -0.02
C LYS A 130 9.77 -7.99 -0.32
N TYR A 131 9.75 -8.70 -1.46
CA TYR A 131 8.64 -9.56 -1.89
C TYR A 131 8.98 -11.05 -1.77
N SER A 132 9.90 -11.43 -0.87
CA SER A 132 10.07 -12.84 -0.58
C SER A 132 8.77 -13.39 0.03
N PRO A 133 8.26 -14.54 -0.43
CA PRO A 133 7.06 -15.16 0.13
C PRO A 133 7.12 -15.29 1.66
N ALA A 134 8.32 -15.50 2.21
CA ALA A 134 8.56 -15.58 3.64
C ALA A 134 8.20 -14.30 4.42
N ARG A 135 8.52 -13.11 3.90
CA ARG A 135 8.19 -11.84 4.57
C ARG A 135 6.74 -11.44 4.42
N LEU A 136 6.12 -11.76 3.27
CA LEU A 136 4.68 -11.57 3.09
C LEU A 136 3.91 -12.44 4.11
N VAL A 137 4.35 -13.67 4.37
CA VAL A 137 3.75 -14.53 5.40
C VAL A 137 3.92 -13.96 6.80
N GLU A 138 5.07 -13.36 7.13
CA GLU A 138 5.33 -12.70 8.42
C GLU A 138 4.41 -11.49 8.65
N ASP A 139 4.29 -10.60 7.66
CA ASP A 139 3.39 -9.44 7.71
C ASP A 139 1.93 -9.89 7.84
N PHE A 140 1.52 -10.93 7.06
CA PHE A 140 0.19 -11.52 7.17
C PHE A 140 -0.08 -12.18 8.53
N GLN A 141 0.92 -12.78 9.17
CA GLN A 141 0.78 -13.36 10.51
C GLN A 141 0.52 -12.29 11.57
N MET A 142 1.26 -11.18 11.55
CA MET A 142 1.04 -10.06 12.47
C MET A 142 -0.34 -9.41 12.27
N GLU A 143 -0.79 -9.29 11.02
CA GLU A 143 -2.11 -8.75 10.70
C GLU A 143 -3.24 -9.74 11.09
N TRP A 144 -2.98 -11.05 10.97
CA TRP A 144 -3.89 -12.12 11.39
C TRP A 144 -4.08 -12.17 12.90
N ASP A 145 -3.02 -11.98 13.68
CA ASP A 145 -3.10 -11.92 15.15
C ASP A 145 -3.96 -10.73 15.60
N ASN A 146 -3.80 -9.57 14.96
CA ASN A 146 -4.63 -8.39 15.22
C ASN A 146 -6.10 -8.62 14.82
N PHE A 147 -6.35 -9.28 13.67
CA PHE A 147 -7.70 -9.65 13.24
C PHE A 147 -8.35 -10.69 14.16
N TYR A 148 -7.58 -11.66 14.65
CA TYR A 148 -8.03 -12.68 15.60
C TYR A 148 -8.43 -12.06 16.94
N ASP A 149 -7.63 -11.13 17.47
CA ASP A 149 -7.97 -10.40 18.69
C ASP A 149 -9.20 -9.50 18.51
N LEU A 150 -9.38 -8.90 17.33
CA LEU A 150 -10.58 -8.15 17.00
C LEU A 150 -11.82 -9.07 16.98
N MET A 151 -11.72 -10.23 16.32
CA MET A 151 -12.79 -11.24 16.26
C MET A 151 -13.12 -11.87 17.61
N LYS A 152 -12.11 -12.06 18.48
CA LYS A 152 -12.28 -12.60 19.84
C LYS A 152 -13.04 -11.65 20.76
N ASN A 153 -13.00 -10.35 20.49
CA ASN A 153 -13.68 -9.30 21.25
C ASN A 153 -15.03 -8.86 20.67
N VAL A 154 -15.43 -9.38 19.50
CA VAL A 154 -16.79 -9.21 18.93
C VAL A 154 -17.92 -9.82 19.80
N PRO A 155 -17.78 -10.99 20.46
CA PRO A 155 -18.91 -11.64 21.14
C PRO A 155 -19.46 -10.84 22.32
N THR A 156 -18.64 -10.02 22.97
CA THR A 156 -19.05 -9.21 24.14
C THR A 156 -19.86 -7.98 23.74
N GLY A 157 -19.54 -7.32 22.62
CA GLY A 157 -20.30 -6.14 22.15
C GLY A 157 -21.67 -6.45 21.54
N ILE A 158 -21.92 -7.70 21.14
CA ILE A 158 -23.20 -8.10 20.54
C ILE A 158 -24.31 -8.20 21.60
N ASN A 159 -24.00 -8.65 22.82
CA ASN A 159 -25.00 -8.75 23.90
C ASN A 159 -25.54 -7.37 24.30
N ASP A 160 -24.68 -6.36 24.36
CA ASP A 160 -25.07 -4.98 24.71
C ASP A 160 -25.95 -4.34 23.61
N ILE A 161 -25.72 -4.70 22.34
CA ILE A 161 -26.59 -4.28 21.23
C ILE A 161 -27.93 -4.99 21.29
N PHE A 162 -27.98 -6.27 21.66
CA PHE A 162 -29.24 -7.00 21.82
C PHE A 162 -30.08 -6.48 22.99
N GLU A 163 -29.47 -6.08 24.12
CA GLU A 163 -30.17 -5.41 25.22
C GLU A 163 -30.64 -4.00 24.84
N SER A 164 -29.82 -3.23 24.13
CA SER A 164 -30.17 -1.88 23.65
C SER A 164 -31.32 -1.91 22.63
N VAL A 165 -31.37 -2.92 21.76
CA VAL A 165 -32.46 -3.12 20.79
C VAL A 165 -33.73 -3.63 21.47
N LYS A 166 -33.62 -4.43 22.54
CA LYS A 166 -34.78 -4.88 23.31
C LYS A 166 -35.46 -3.72 24.04
N MET A 167 -34.70 -2.80 24.63
CA MET A 167 -35.22 -1.56 25.22
C MET A 167 -35.82 -0.61 24.17
N PHE A 168 -35.28 -0.56 22.95
CA PHE A 168 -35.84 0.29 21.89
C PHE A 168 -37.16 -0.27 21.32
N LYS A 169 -37.35 -1.59 21.36
CA LYS A 169 -38.56 -2.26 20.83
C LYS A 169 -39.80 -2.06 21.72
N GLU A 170 -39.63 -1.68 22.98
CA GLU A 170 -40.74 -1.31 23.87
C GLU A 170 -41.13 0.18 23.79
N ALA A 171 -40.30 1.04 23.16
CA ALA A 171 -40.54 2.49 23.08
C ALA A 171 -41.05 3.00 21.72
N SER A 172 -41.17 2.16 20.70
CA SER A 172 -41.62 2.60 19.37
C SER A 172 -42.73 1.71 18.80
N VAL A 173 -43.86 1.66 19.49
CA VAL A 173 -45.16 1.49 18.82
C VAL A 173 -45.52 2.85 18.27
N VAL A 174 -45.27 3.09 16.96
CA VAL A 174 -46.06 3.97 16.06
C VAL A 174 -45.32 4.11 14.72
N LYS A 175 -45.99 3.60 13.67
CA LYS A 175 -45.84 3.92 12.23
C LYS A 175 -44.47 3.74 11.56
N GLN A 176 -44.27 2.57 10.93
CA GLN A 176 -43.87 2.46 9.50
C GLN A 176 -43.70 0.98 9.09
N GLU A 177 -44.79 0.32 8.69
CA GLU A 177 -44.71 -1.06 8.16
C GLU A 177 -44.03 -1.11 6.77
N ASN A 178 -44.09 -0.03 5.97
CA ASN A 178 -43.62 -0.07 4.58
C ASN A 178 -42.11 0.26 4.39
N ALA A 179 -41.43 0.85 5.39
CA ALA A 179 -40.01 1.23 5.27
C ALA A 179 -39.05 0.13 5.73
N ILE A 180 -39.51 -0.77 6.61
CA ILE A 180 -38.69 -1.85 7.19
C ILE A 180 -38.56 -3.02 6.21
N GLU A 181 -39.62 -3.32 5.46
CA GLU A 181 -39.63 -4.41 4.48
C GLU A 181 -38.67 -4.13 3.30
N ASN A 182 -38.69 -2.90 2.76
CA ASN A 182 -37.74 -2.49 1.72
C ASN A 182 -36.27 -2.54 2.19
N ARG A 183 -35.97 -2.14 3.44
CA ARG A 183 -34.60 -2.22 3.97
C ARG A 183 -34.10 -3.66 4.09
N ARG A 184 -34.95 -4.59 4.55
CA ARG A 184 -34.59 -6.02 4.63
C ARG A 184 -34.37 -6.63 3.25
N LEU A 185 -35.19 -6.26 2.27
CA LEU A 185 -35.03 -6.69 0.88
C LEU A 185 -33.73 -6.15 0.27
N ILE A 186 -33.43 -4.86 0.44
CA ILE A 186 -32.20 -4.24 -0.07
C ILE A 186 -30.96 -4.90 0.55
N ILE A 187 -30.94 -5.09 1.87
CA ILE A 187 -29.82 -5.76 2.55
C ILE A 187 -29.66 -7.22 2.06
N SER A 188 -30.78 -7.92 1.85
CA SER A 188 -30.76 -9.29 1.34
C SER A 188 -30.18 -9.38 -0.08
N ILE A 189 -30.54 -8.43 -0.95
CA ILE A 189 -30.04 -8.34 -2.34
C ILE A 189 -28.54 -8.00 -2.36
N LEU A 190 -28.11 -6.99 -1.60
CA LEU A 190 -26.69 -6.60 -1.54
C LEU A 190 -25.80 -7.75 -1.05
N HIS A 191 -26.26 -8.47 -0.03
CA HIS A 191 -25.52 -9.61 0.50
C HIS A 191 -25.47 -10.80 -0.47
N ASN A 192 -26.57 -11.09 -1.19
CA ASN A 192 -26.56 -12.09 -2.27
C ASN A 192 -25.58 -11.70 -3.38
N LEU A 193 -25.62 -10.44 -3.81
CA LEU A 193 -24.73 -9.90 -4.84
C LEU A 193 -23.26 -10.02 -4.41
N PHE A 194 -22.96 -9.70 -3.15
CA PHE A 194 -21.62 -9.85 -2.59
C PHE A 194 -21.12 -11.29 -2.64
N ILE A 195 -21.92 -12.27 -2.18
CA ILE A 195 -21.55 -13.70 -2.23
C ILE A 195 -21.33 -14.16 -3.68
N THR A 196 -22.20 -13.75 -4.60
CA THR A 196 -22.08 -14.12 -6.02
C THR A 196 -20.80 -13.56 -6.66
N VAL A 197 -20.49 -12.28 -6.41
CA VAL A 197 -19.25 -11.66 -6.90
C VAL A 197 -18.02 -12.35 -6.31
N LEU A 198 -18.05 -12.70 -5.02
CA LEU A 198 -16.94 -13.37 -4.34
C LEU A 198 -16.71 -14.78 -4.91
N LEU A 199 -17.78 -15.54 -5.18
CA LEU A 199 -17.71 -16.84 -5.86
C LEU A 199 -17.14 -16.72 -7.28
N ILE A 200 -17.62 -15.76 -8.07
CA ILE A 200 -17.14 -15.58 -9.45
C ILE A 200 -15.66 -15.20 -9.45
N ALA A 201 -15.24 -14.26 -8.60
CA ALA A 201 -13.85 -13.86 -8.48
C ALA A 201 -12.94 -15.03 -8.06
N SER A 202 -13.39 -15.82 -7.08
CA SER A 202 -12.69 -17.02 -6.62
C SER A 202 -12.53 -18.08 -7.72
N ILE A 203 -13.58 -18.32 -8.52
CA ILE A 203 -13.53 -19.25 -9.66
C ILE A 203 -12.58 -18.75 -10.74
N ILE A 204 -12.60 -17.45 -11.06
CA ILE A 204 -11.68 -16.85 -12.03
C ILE A 204 -10.23 -17.01 -11.55
N LEU A 205 -9.96 -16.77 -10.26
CA LEU A 205 -8.63 -16.96 -9.67
C LEU A 205 -8.18 -18.43 -9.71
N LEU A 206 -9.07 -19.38 -9.49
CA LEU A 206 -8.77 -20.82 -9.63
C LEU A 206 -8.43 -21.20 -11.07
N VAL A 207 -9.15 -20.65 -12.06
CA VAL A 207 -8.90 -20.93 -13.47
C VAL A 207 -7.58 -20.29 -13.94
N LEU A 208 -7.30 -19.06 -13.53
CA LEU A 208 -6.05 -18.36 -13.86
C LEU A 208 -4.84 -18.91 -13.09
N GLY A 209 -5.08 -19.48 -11.89
CA GLY A 209 -4.06 -20.03 -11.00
C GLY A 209 -3.42 -21.34 -11.46
N GLN A 210 -3.90 -21.97 -12.53
CA GLN A 210 -3.29 -23.20 -13.07
C GLN A 210 -1.81 -23.04 -13.48
N LYS A 211 -1.33 -21.81 -13.67
CA LYS A 211 0.08 -21.50 -13.98
C LYS A 211 0.85 -20.92 -12.80
N GLU A 212 0.17 -20.46 -11.75
CA GLU A 212 0.78 -19.84 -10.57
C GLU A 212 0.14 -20.39 -9.29
N PRO A 213 0.83 -21.26 -8.53
CA PRO A 213 0.25 -21.95 -7.38
C PRO A 213 -0.21 -21.00 -6.25
N ALA A 214 0.35 -19.79 -6.19
CA ALA A 214 -0.10 -18.75 -5.26
C ALA A 214 -1.54 -18.27 -5.57
N LEU A 215 -1.88 -18.06 -6.84
CA LEU A 215 -3.23 -17.62 -7.24
C LEU A 215 -4.27 -18.72 -7.03
N GLU A 216 -3.88 -19.98 -7.21
CA GLU A 216 -4.74 -21.14 -6.93
C GLU A 216 -5.11 -21.24 -5.45
N THR A 217 -4.13 -21.09 -4.55
CA THR A 217 -4.40 -21.13 -3.10
C THR A 217 -5.33 -20.01 -2.64
N ILE A 218 -5.18 -18.79 -3.17
CA ILE A 218 -6.05 -17.66 -2.88
C ILE A 218 -7.47 -17.93 -3.40
N GLY A 219 -7.59 -18.47 -4.61
CA GLY A 219 -8.86 -18.87 -5.19
C GLY A 219 -9.59 -19.90 -4.32
N LEU A 220 -8.88 -20.92 -3.83
CA LEU A 220 -9.43 -22.00 -3.01
C LEU A 220 -9.89 -21.53 -1.63
N VAL A 221 -9.12 -20.66 -0.98
CA VAL A 221 -9.50 -20.03 0.28
C VAL A 221 -10.74 -19.14 0.10
N GLY A 222 -10.78 -18.33 -0.96
CA GLY A 222 -11.95 -17.51 -1.28
C GLY A 222 -13.21 -18.34 -1.55
N PHE A 223 -13.05 -19.52 -2.16
CA PHE A 223 -14.15 -20.44 -2.42
C PHE A 223 -14.70 -21.04 -1.13
N ALA A 224 -13.81 -21.49 -0.23
CA ALA A 224 -14.19 -22.05 1.07
C ALA A 224 -14.93 -21.00 1.93
N ILE A 225 -14.44 -19.76 1.97
CA ILE A 225 -15.09 -18.66 2.69
C ILE A 225 -16.49 -18.39 2.12
N SER A 226 -16.65 -18.38 0.79
CA SER A 226 -17.96 -18.19 0.15
C SER A 226 -18.98 -19.24 0.59
N ILE A 227 -18.58 -20.52 0.63
CA ILE A 227 -19.44 -21.63 1.05
C ILE A 227 -19.86 -21.47 2.50
N ILE A 228 -18.93 -21.13 3.38
CA ILE A 228 -19.20 -20.93 4.81
C ILE A 228 -20.20 -19.78 5.01
N LEU A 229 -19.99 -18.65 4.33
CA LEU A 229 -20.91 -17.50 4.41
C LEU A 229 -22.31 -17.84 3.89
N ALA A 230 -22.39 -18.58 2.78
CA ALA A 230 -23.65 -19.06 2.23
C ALA A 230 -24.37 -20.02 3.19
N ALA A 231 -23.64 -20.95 3.81
CA ALA A 231 -24.18 -21.90 4.79
C ALA A 231 -24.70 -21.20 6.05
N ILE A 232 -23.94 -20.25 6.62
CA ILE A 232 -24.36 -19.45 7.78
C ILE A 232 -25.64 -18.68 7.46
N ARG A 233 -25.75 -18.11 6.26
CA ARG A 233 -26.95 -17.38 5.82
C ARG A 233 -28.17 -18.31 5.73
N ILE A 234 -28.02 -19.51 5.19
CA ILE A 234 -29.12 -20.49 5.10
C ILE A 234 -29.56 -20.90 6.50
N LEU A 235 -28.62 -21.19 7.39
CA LEU A 235 -28.90 -21.57 8.78
C LEU A 235 -29.56 -20.45 9.59
N ARG A 236 -29.26 -19.18 9.33
CA ARG A 236 -29.92 -18.03 9.98
C ARG A 236 -31.31 -17.70 9.41
N LYS A 237 -31.70 -18.32 8.29
CA LYS A 237 -33.00 -18.11 7.63
C LYS A 237 -34.03 -19.18 8.00
N ILE A 238 -33.60 -20.30 8.60
CA ILE A 238 -34.42 -21.35 9.22
C ILE A 238 -34.70 -20.94 10.67
#